data_AF-A0A1D8UUY9-F1
#
_entry.id   AF-A0A1D8UUY9-F1
#
_cell.length_a   1.000
_cell.length_b   1.000
_cell.length_c   1.000
_cell.angle_alpha   90.00
_cell.angle_beta   90.00
_cell.angle_gamma   90.00
#
_symmetry.space_group_name_H-M   'P 1'
#
loop_
_entity.id
_entity.type
_entity.pdbx_description
1 polymer ?
#
loop_
_entity_poly.entity_id
_entity_poly.type
_entity_poly.pdbx_seq_one_letter_code
_entity_poly.pdbx_strand_id
1 'polypeptide(L)' 'MSYAALDAARVAKAAKSSLTALEQAKEKSETHQRKTIMVERIEALASAAAETTQPGGGVVTLTSEEFWLISRNW' A
#
# COMPACT_ATOMS: atom_id res chain seq x y z
N MET A 1 -9.13 -11.85 11.63
CA MET A 1 -8.39 -11.00 10.67
C MET A 1 -7.77 -11.90 9.62
N SER A 2 -8.07 -11.66 8.34
CA SER A 2 -7.51 -12.44 7.22
C SER A 2 -6.31 -11.69 6.63
N TYR A 3 -5.25 -12.43 6.31
CA TYR A 3 -4.00 -11.92 5.75
C TYR A 3 -3.72 -12.60 4.41
N ALA A 4 -3.11 -11.86 3.49
CA ALA A 4 -2.64 -12.39 2.23
C ALA A 4 -1.20 -11.95 1.96
N ALA A 5 -0.35 -12.89 1.56
CA ALA A 5 0.94 -12.59 0.96
C ALA A 5 0.70 -12.20 -0.51
N LEU A 6 1.15 -11.02 -0.88
CA LEU A 6 0.94 -10.43 -2.20
C LEU A 6 2.29 -10.06 -2.82
N ASP A 7 2.34 -10.06 -4.15
CA ASP A 7 3.49 -9.55 -4.90
C ASP A 7 3.78 -8.09 -4.52
N ALA A 8 4.98 -7.85 -4.00
CA ALA A 8 5.35 -6.57 -3.42
C ALA A 8 5.41 -5.45 -4.46
N ALA A 9 5.87 -5.74 -5.68
CA ALA A 9 5.94 -4.73 -6.75
C ALA A 9 4.54 -4.26 -7.18
N ARG A 10 3.56 -5.16 -7.23
CA ARG A 10 2.16 -4.83 -7.48
C ARG A 10 1.56 -4.00 -6.36
N VAL A 11 1.82 -4.36 -5.11
CA VAL A 11 1.36 -3.59 -3.94
C VAL A 11 1.95 -2.18 -3.97
N ALA A 12 3.26 -2.04 -4.22
CA ALA A 12 3.94 -0.75 -4.30
C ALA A 12 3.32 0.15 -5.39
N LYS A 13 3.06 -0.41 -6.58
CA LYS A 13 2.40 0.30 -7.67
C LYS A 13 1.00 0.78 -7.27
N ALA A 14 0.19 -0.10 -6.69
CA ALA A 14 -1.18 0.22 -6.27
C ALA A 14 -1.23 1.29 -5.16
N ALA A 15 -0.30 1.19 -4.20
CA ALA A 15 -0.17 2.15 -3.11
C ALA A 15 0.27 3.52 -3.65
N LYS A 16 1.24 3.57 -4.57
CA LYS A 16 1.65 4.81 -5.23
C LYS A 16 0.51 5.48 -6.00
N SER A 17 -0.25 4.70 -6.79
CA SER A 17 -1.45 5.21 -7.48
C SER A 17 -2.50 5.74 -6.50
N SER A 18 -2.65 5.08 -5.34
CA SER A 18 -3.54 5.56 -4.27
C SER A 18 -3.06 6.87 -3.63
N LEU A 19 -1.76 7.05 -3.43
CA LEU A 19 -1.20 8.31 -2.92
C LEU A 19 -1.45 9.46 -3.89
N THR A 20 -1.20 9.25 -5.19
CA THR A 20 -1.51 10.27 -6.21
C THR A 20 -2.99 10.66 -6.20
N ALA A 21 -3.90 9.70 -6.03
CA ALA A 21 -5.33 9.99 -5.91
C ALA A 21 -5.68 10.77 -4.63
N LEU A 22 -5.00 10.48 -3.51
CA LEU A 22 -5.18 11.19 -2.24
C LEU A 22 -4.65 12.62 -2.32
N GLU A 23 -3.50 12.85 -2.95
CA GLU A 23 -2.94 14.20 -3.16
C GLU A 23 -3.89 15.13 -3.93
N GLN A 24 -4.69 14.57 -4.84
CA GLN A 24 -5.68 15.32 -5.62
C GLN A 24 -6.99 15.58 -4.86
N ALA A 25 -7.20 14.97 -3.70
CA ALA A 25 -8.39 15.18 -2.90
C ALA A 25 -8.39 16.60 -2.29
N LYS A 26 -9.53 17.29 -2.40
CA LYS A 26 -9.70 18.63 -1.78
C LYS A 26 -9.79 18.56 -0.25
N GLU A 27 -10.23 17.43 0.28
CA GLU A 27 -10.38 17.22 1.72
C GLU A 27 -9.02 16.93 2.38
N LYS A 28 -8.67 17.73 3.41
CA LYS A 28 -7.43 17.57 4.19
C LYS A 28 -7.70 17.37 5.68
N SER A 29 -8.80 16.68 6.00
CA SER A 29 -9.19 16.35 7.37
C SER A 29 -8.16 15.45 8.05
N GLU A 30 -8.25 15.30 9.37
CA GLU A 30 -7.41 14.36 10.12
C GLU A 30 -7.60 12.92 9.61
N THR A 31 -8.84 12.54 9.26
CA THR A 31 -9.15 11.24 8.66
C THR A 31 -8.42 11.05 7.33
N HIS A 32 -8.39 12.09 6.48
CA HIS A 32 -7.62 12.07 5.25
C HIS A 32 -6.12 11.87 5.53
N GLN A 33 -5.54 12.64 6.44
CA GLN A 33 -4.12 12.53 6.80
C GLN A 33 -3.78 11.13 7.33
N ARG A 34 -4.59 10.57 8.23
CA ARG A 34 -4.40 9.22 8.77
C ARG A 34 -4.45 8.16 7.67
N LYS A 35 -5.38 8.30 6.72
CA LYS A 35 -5.46 7.41 5.54
C LYS A 35 -4.20 7.52 4.68
N THR A 36 -3.76 8.74 4.36
CA THR A 36 -2.54 8.98 3.57
C THR A 36 -1.33 8.33 4.23
N ILE A 37 -1.11 8.54 5.53
CA ILE A 37 -0.01 7.93 6.29
C ILE A 37 -0.08 6.39 6.26
N MET A 38 -1.27 5.79 6.33
CA MET A 38 -1.40 4.34 6.21
C MET A 38 -0.97 3.83 4.83
N VAL A 39 -1.38 4.52 3.75
CA VAL A 39 -1.00 4.14 2.39
C VAL A 39 0.51 4.38 2.14
N GLU A 40 1.08 5.45 2.69
CA GLU A 40 2.54 5.71 2.63
C GLU A 40 3.34 4.58 3.28
N ARG A 41 2.88 4.08 4.44
CA ARG A 41 3.52 2.93 5.11
C ARG A 41 3.45 1.66 4.27
N ILE A 42 2.31 1.40 3.63
CA ILE A 42 2.15 0.25 2.73
C ILE A 42 3.07 0.38 1.51
N GLU A 43 3.14 1.57 0.90
CA GLU A 43 4.03 1.83 -0.24
C GLU A 43 5.49 1.62 0.13
N ALA A 44 5.95 2.21 1.24
CA ALA A 44 7.33 2.09 1.69
C ALA A 44 7.72 0.63 1.98
N LEU A 45 6.85 -0.11 2.67
CA LEU A 45 7.07 -1.53 2.97
C LEU A 45 7.12 -2.37 1.70
N ALA A 46 6.17 -2.16 0.78
CA ALA A 46 6.09 -2.90 -0.46
C ALA A 46 7.25 -2.59 -1.41
N SER A 47 7.68 -1.33 -1.51
CA SER A 47 8.84 -0.92 -2.29
C SER A 47 10.12 -1.57 -1.77
N ALA A 48 10.34 -1.58 -0.45
CA ALA A 48 11.48 -2.28 0.14
C ALA A 48 11.43 -3.81 -0.08
N ALA A 49 10.26 -4.43 0.07
CA ALA A 49 10.08 -5.87 -0.16
C ALA A 49 10.28 -6.25 -1.64
N ALA A 50 9.91 -5.37 -2.58
CA ALA A 50 10.08 -5.59 -4.01
C ALA A 50 11.55 -5.61 -4.44
N GLU A 51 12.44 -4.94 -3.71
CA GLU A 51 13.90 -4.95 -3.95
C GLU A 51 14.57 -6.22 -3.41
N THR A 52 13.86 -7.06 -2.65
CA THR A 52 14.42 -8.27 -2.04
C THR A 52 14.48 -9.41 -3.06
N THR A 53 15.70 -9.81 -3.45
CA THR A 53 15.96 -10.84 -4.46
C THR A 53 16.20 -12.25 -3.90
N GLN A 54 16.15 -12.41 -2.58
CA GLN A 54 16.35 -13.70 -1.92
C GLN A 54 15.17 -14.66 -2.21
N PRO A 55 15.38 -15.99 -2.21
CA PRO A 55 14.30 -16.96 -2.35
C PRO A 55 13.21 -16.75 -1.29
N GLY A 56 11.95 -16.56 -1.72
CA GLY A 56 10.83 -16.21 -0.84
C GLY A 56 10.70 -14.71 -0.51
N GLY A 57 11.58 -13.86 -1.05
CA GLY A 57 11.44 -12.40 -1.07
C GLY A 57 10.44 -11.92 -2.12
N GLY A 58 10.31 -10.61 -2.28
CA GLY A 58 9.39 -10.01 -3.26
C GLY A 58 7.91 -10.09 -2.87
N VAL A 59 7.60 -10.43 -1.62
CA VAL A 59 6.23 -10.51 -1.10
C VAL A 59 6.05 -9.60 0.10
N VAL A 60 4.85 -9.04 0.24
CA VAL A 60 4.40 -8.31 1.42
C VAL A 60 3.10 -8.91 1.92
N THR A 61 2.97 -9.06 3.24
CA THR A 61 1.76 -9.56 3.87
C THR A 61 0.93 -8.38 4.33
N LEU A 62 -0.32 -8.30 3.87
CA LEU A 62 -1.28 -7.28 4.28
C LEU A 62 -2.48 -7.89 4.99
N THR A 63 -3.07 -7.16 5.93
CA THR A 63 -4.43 -7.43 6.39
C THR A 63 -5.42 -7.14 5.27
N SER A 64 -6.64 -7.69 5.41
CA SER A 64 -7.75 -7.35 4.51
C SER A 64 -8.09 -5.85 4.54
N GLU A 65 -7.93 -5.17 5.68
CA GLU A 65 -8.17 -3.73 5.77
C GLU A 65 -7.08 -2.92 5.04
N GLU A 66 -5.81 -3.31 5.17
CA GLU A 66 -4.69 -2.67 4.47
C GLU A 66 -4.82 -2.84 2.95
N PHE A 67 -5.17 -4.05 2.50
CA PHE A 67 -5.46 -4.29 1.08
C PHE A 67 -6.65 -3.46 0.60
N TRP A 68 -7.72 -3.36 1.41
CA TRP A 68 -8.90 -2.57 1.06
C TRP A 68 -8.56 -1.10 0.77
N LEU A 69 -7.64 -0.49 1.52
CA LEU A 69 -7.22 0.91 1.33
C LEU A 69 -6.68 1.20 -0.07
N ILE A 70 -6.03 0.23 -0.72
CA ILE A 70 -5.37 0.39 -2.03
C ILE A 70 -6.10 -0.34 -3.16
N SER A 71 -7.08 -1.19 -2.84
CA SER A 71 -7.77 -2.09 -3.78
C SER A 71 -8.42 -1.41 -4.99
N ARG A 72 -8.87 -0.16 -4.87
CA ARG A 72 -9.49 0.58 -5.97
C ARG A 72 -8.50 1.12 -7.01
N ASN A 73 -7.21 1.14 -6.69
CA ASN A 73 -6.14 1.61 -7.56
C ASN A 73 -5.12 0.50 -7.82
N TRP A 74 -5.57 -0.76 -7.74
CA TRP A 74 -4.74 -1.96 -7.91
C TRP A 74 -4.25 -2.17 -9.35
#